data_AF-A0A932K9D8-F1
#
_entry.id   AF-A0A932K9D8-F1
#
_cell.length_a   1.000
_cell.length_b   1.000
_cell.length_c   1.000
_cell.angle_alpha   90.00
_cell.angle_beta   90.00
_cell.angle_gamma   90.00
#
_symmetry.space_group_name_H-M   'P 1'
#
loop_
_entity.id
_entity.type
_entity.pdbx_description
1 polymer ?
#
loop_
_entity_poly.entity_id
_entity_poly.type
_entity_poly.pdbx_seq_one_letter_code
_entity_poly.pdbx_strand_id
1 'polypeptide(L)' 'MKGQGLYVAGRWKVVFARELRSKGPFDVQLQEGGTFPVAFAVWDGAKGDRDGQKAVSVW' A
#
# COMPACT_ATOMS: atom_id res chain seq x y z
N MET A 1 10.32 4.31 5.41
CA MET A 1 8.84 4.23 5.26
C MET A 1 8.21 4.33 6.64
N LYS A 2 7.04 4.95 6.75
CA LYS A 2 6.20 4.95 7.95
C LYS A 2 4.79 4.51 7.55
N GLY A 3 4.09 3.86 8.48
CA GLY A 3 2.71 3.44 8.28
C GLY A 3 1.91 3.63 9.57
N GLN A 4 0.66 4.01 9.46
CA GLN A 4 -0.27 4.09 10.58
C GLN A 4 -1.63 3.54 10.17
N GLY A 5 -2.24 2.73 11.04
CA GLY A 5 -3.57 2.17 10.85
C GLY A 5 -4.49 2.51 12.01
N LEU A 6 -5.76 2.75 11.71
CA LEU A 6 -6.86 2.90 12.67
C LEU A 6 -8.02 2.01 12.23
N TYR A 7 -8.47 1.15 13.12
CA TYR A 7 -9.69 0.37 12.92
C TYR A 7 -10.83 0.99 13.75
N VAL A 8 -11.88 1.44 13.07
CA VAL A 8 -13.05 2.04 13.73
C VAL A 8 -14.31 1.74 12.95
N ALA A 9 -15.37 1.33 13.65
CA ALA A 9 -16.69 1.04 13.09
C ALA A 9 -16.63 0.10 11.85
N GLY A 10 -15.92 -1.03 12.00
CA GLY A 10 -15.87 -2.05 10.94
C GLY A 10 -14.95 -1.73 9.76
N ARG A 11 -14.15 -0.67 9.83
CA ARG A 11 -13.32 -0.21 8.71
C ARG A 11 -11.90 0.15 9.13
N TRP A 12 -10.96 -0.19 8.26
CA TRP A 12 -9.57 0.26 8.36
C TRP A 12 -9.39 1.60 7.65
N LYS A 13 -8.68 2.52 8.31
CA LYS A 13 -8.05 3.68 7.70
C LYS A 13 -6.54 3.52 7.84
N VAL A 14 -5.81 3.50 6.73
CA VAL A 14 -4.37 3.27 6.73
C VAL A 14 -3.67 4.36 5.92
N VAL A 15 -2.61 4.92 6.47
CA VAL A 15 -1.75 5.91 5.80
C VAL A 15 -0.35 5.33 5.69
N PHE A 16 0.19 5.33 4.48
CA PHE A 16 1.59 5.03 4.21
C PHE A 16 2.31 6.31 3.79
N ALA A 17 3.47 6.57 4.38
CA ALA A 17 4.30 7.73 4.09
C ALA A 17 5.74 7.30 3.82
N ARG A 18 6.34 7.87 2.79
CA ARG A 18 7.75 7.67 2.43
C ARG A 18 8.29 8.91 1.74
N GLU A 19 9.61 9.01 1.71
CA GLU A 19 10.31 10.00 0.88
C GLU A 19 9.99 9.75 -0.61
N LEU A 20 9.91 10.84 -1.37
CA LEU A 20 9.68 10.81 -2.82
C LEU A 20 10.86 10.13 -3.53
N ARG A 21 12.08 10.56 -3.19
CA ARG A 21 13.35 9.91 -3.54
C ARG A 21 13.80 9.03 -2.39
N SER A 22 13.85 7.72 -2.62
CA SER A 22 14.29 6.73 -1.63
C SER A 22 15.59 6.04 -2.08
N LYS A 23 16.29 5.40 -1.14
CA LYS A 23 17.62 4.81 -1.39
C LYS A 23 17.56 3.36 -1.91
N GLY A 24 16.38 2.72 -1.91
CA GLY A 24 16.25 1.33 -2.32
C GLY A 24 16.54 1.15 -3.81
N PRO A 25 17.38 0.18 -4.21
CA PRO A 25 17.77 0.00 -5.61
C PRO A 25 16.62 -0.39 -6.54
N PHE A 26 15.51 -0.88 -5.98
CA PHE A 26 14.30 -1.28 -6.72
C PHE A 26 13.09 -0.37 -6.43
N ASP A 27 13.27 0.69 -5.65
CA ASP A 27 12.17 1.59 -5.33
C ASP A 27 11.83 2.45 -6.54
N VAL A 28 10.54 2.55 -6.87
CA VAL A 28 10.02 3.58 -7.77
C VAL A 28 10.45 4.94 -7.23
N GLN A 29 11.08 5.77 -8.06
CA GLN A 29 11.45 7.13 -7.67
C GLN A 29 10.30 8.07 -8.04
N LEU A 30 9.57 8.54 -7.03
CA LEU A 30 8.42 9.42 -7.23
C LEU A 30 8.94 10.83 -7.48
N GLN A 31 8.79 11.31 -8.71
CA GLN A 31 9.26 12.63 -9.14
C GLN A 31 8.07 13.55 -9.37
N GLU A 32 8.26 14.83 -9.08
CA GLU A 32 7.22 15.85 -9.34
C GLU A 32 6.84 15.86 -10.83
N GLY A 33 5.55 15.99 -11.12
CA GLY A 33 5.01 15.94 -12.48
C GLY A 33 4.97 14.54 -13.12
N GLY A 34 5.50 13.51 -12.45
CA GLY A 34 5.45 12.14 -12.95
C GLY A 34 4.07 11.49 -12.81
N THR A 35 3.75 10.57 -13.72
CA THR A 35 2.59 9.67 -13.61
C THR A 35 3.09 8.27 -13.27
N PHE A 36 2.58 7.70 -12.18
CA PHE A 36 3.02 6.42 -11.66
C PHE A 36 1.82 5.49 -11.51
N PRO A 37 1.81 4.30 -12.14
CA PRO A 37 0.77 3.31 -11.91
C PRO A 37 0.78 2.87 -10.45
N VAL A 38 -0.40 2.68 -9.87
CA VAL A 38 -0.56 2.24 -8.48
C VAL A 38 -1.56 1.10 -8.41
N ALA A 39 -1.21 0.06 -7.67
CA ALA A 39 -2.09 -1.04 -7.36
C ALA A 39 -2.06 -1.31 -5.85
N PHE A 40 -3.19 -1.76 -5.32
CA PHE A 40 -3.35 -2.11 -3.91
C PHE A 40 -3.65 -3.59 -3.78
N ALA A 41 -3.16 -4.20 -2.70
CA ALA A 41 -3.51 -5.55 -2.30
C ALA A 41 -4.01 -5.54 -0.86
N VAL A 42 -5.14 -6.19 -0.60
CA VAL A 42 -5.78 -6.23 0.72
C VAL A 42 -6.06 -7.67 1.10
N TRP A 43 -5.70 -8.03 2.33
CA TRP A 43 -5.93 -9.33 2.93
C TRP A 43 -6.98 -9.18 4.03
N ASP A 44 -8.06 -9.96 3.95
CA ASP A 44 -9.01 -10.12 5.04
C ASP A 44 -8.59 -11.30 5.93
N GLY A 45 -7.84 -11.01 6.98
CA GLY A 45 -7.36 -12.04 7.91
C GLY A 45 -8.48 -12.84 8.58
N ALA A 46 -9.69 -12.28 8.73
CA ALA A 46 -10.84 -13.02 9.27
C ALA A 46 -11.34 -14.10 8.30
N LYS A 47 -11.04 -13.97 7.00
CA LYS A 47 -11.29 -14.98 5.97
C LYS A 47 -10.11 -15.94 5.76
N GLY A 48 -9.02 -15.75 6.50
CA GLY A 48 -7.80 -16.55 6.36
C GLY A 48 -6.90 -16.13 5.18
N ASP A 49 -7.16 -14.99 4.55
CA ASP A 49 -6.34 -14.46 3.46
C ASP A 49 -4.89 -14.27 3.93
N ARG A 50 -3.94 -14.82 3.16
CA ARG A 50 -2.49 -14.68 3.35
C ARG A 50 -1.73 -14.90 2.06
N ASP A 51 -0.48 -14.43 2.01
CA ASP A 51 0.41 -14.63 0.86
C ASP A 51 -0.23 -14.16 -0.47
N GLY A 52 -0.45 -15.09 -1.41
CA GLY A 52 -1.11 -14.83 -2.69
C GLY A 52 -2.65 -14.74 -2.62
N GLN A 53 -3.27 -15.22 -1.55
CA GLN A 53 -4.72 -15.16 -1.36
C GLN A 53 -5.09 -13.79 -0.79
N LYS A 54 -5.57 -12.91 -1.68
CA LYS A 54 -5.90 -11.50 -1.40
C LYS A 54 -6.76 -10.90 -2.50
N ALA A 55 -7.40 -9.77 -2.21
CA ALA A 55 -7.98 -8.92 -3.24
C ALA A 55 -6.91 -7.96 -3.78
N VAL A 56 -6.92 -7.69 -5.09
CA VAL A 56 -6.01 -6.75 -5.75
C VAL A 56 -6.78 -5.75 -6.63
N SER A 57 -6.28 -4.52 -6.74
CA SER A 57 -6.73 -3.59 -7.77
C SER A 57 -5.92 -3.75 -9.06
N VAL A 58 -6.48 -3.30 -10.18
CA VAL A 58 -5.70 -3.02 -11.40
C VAL A 58 -4.90 -1.72 -11.23
N TRP A 59 -4.00 -1.45 -12.18
CA TRP A 59 -3.21 -0.21 -12.27
C TRP A 59 -3.78 0.77 -13.31
#